data_AF-A0A3P5YLT6-F1
#
_entry.id   AF-A0A3P5YLT6-F1
#
_cell.length_a   1.000
_cell.length_b   1.000
_cell.length_c   1.000
_cell.angle_alpha   90.00
_cell.angle_beta   90.00
_cell.angle_gamma   90.00
#
_symmetry.space_group_name_H-M   'P 1'
#
loop_
_entity.id
_entity.type
_entity.pdbx_description
1 polymer ?
#
loop_
_entity_poly.entity_id
_entity_poly.type
_entity_poly.pdbx_seq_one_letter_code
_entity_poly.pdbx_strand_id
1 'polypeptide(L)'
;MANPSGYVNLLNSQNPIDLESPEANWFGSQVSDEPGVKERRKWTLTDDKILIGAWLNTKEELTKLQAVLGTKERISRHKLLDRLLAKTEPLSEMETTLKLKLMSEML
;
A
#
# COMPACT_ATOMS: atom_id res chain seq x y z
N MET A 1 22.08 25.77 2.96
CA MET A 1 22.15 24.47 3.70
C MET A 1 20.74 23.90 3.76
N ALA A 2 20.64 22.57 3.64
CA ALA A 2 19.46 21.82 3.20
C ALA A 2 18.19 22.05 4.04
N ASN A 3 17.06 22.16 3.35
CA ASN A 3 15.72 22.09 3.93
C ASN A 3 15.31 20.62 3.92
N PRO A 4 15.23 19.90 5.06
CA PRO A 4 14.83 18.51 5.06
C PRO A 4 13.32 18.47 4.84
N SER A 5 12.96 18.13 3.61
CA SER A 5 11.66 17.64 3.14
C SER A 5 10.70 17.26 4.27
N GLY A 6 9.57 17.98 4.35
CA GLY A 6 8.49 17.74 5.32
C GLY A 6 7.91 16.32 5.32
N TYR A 7 8.32 15.48 4.39
CA TYR A 7 8.05 14.04 4.38
C TYR A 7 8.68 13.28 5.56
N VAL A 8 9.79 13.74 6.14
CA VAL A 8 10.43 13.04 7.29
C VAL A 8 9.55 13.08 8.54
N ASN A 9 8.78 14.16 8.72
CA ASN A 9 7.90 14.32 9.88
C ASN A 9 6.72 13.33 9.87
N LEU A 10 6.24 12.89 8.70
CA LEU A 10 5.17 11.89 8.62
C LEU A 10 5.63 10.50 9.04
N LEU A 11 6.87 10.13 8.72
CA LEU A 11 7.41 8.80 9.05
C LEU A 11 7.68 8.66 10.55
N ASN A 12 7.99 9.76 11.23
CA ASN A 12 8.30 9.75 12.66
C ASN A 12 7.04 9.66 13.57
N SER A 13 5.85 9.75 12.99
CA SER A 13 4.56 9.63 13.71
C SER A 13 4.14 8.18 13.97
N GLN A 14 4.91 7.18 13.55
CA GLN A 14 4.57 5.75 13.68
C GLN A 14 5.07 5.09 14.97
N ASN A 15 5.40 5.87 16.00
CA ASN A 15 5.79 5.31 17.30
C ASN A 15 4.54 4.89 18.11
N PRO A 16 4.59 3.76 18.83
CA PRO A 16 3.46 3.26 19.61
C PRO A 16 3.13 4.25 20.74
N ILE A 17 1.84 4.57 20.86
CA ILE A 17 1.31 5.46 21.90
C ILE A 17 1.45 4.77 23.25
N ASP A 18 2.24 5.36 24.15
CA ASP A 18 2.36 4.92 25.54
C ASP A 18 1.20 5.50 26.35
N LEU A 19 0.40 4.64 26.97
CA LEU A 19 -0.96 4.95 27.44
C LEU A 19 -1.03 5.57 28.85
N GLU A 20 0.11 5.91 29.47
CA GLU A 20 0.14 6.31 30.89
C GLU A 20 0.62 7.74 31.19
N SER A 21 0.71 8.62 30.19
CA SER A 21 1.01 10.05 30.44
C SER A 21 -0.28 10.88 30.55
N PRO A 22 -0.55 11.54 31.70
CA PRO A 22 -1.71 12.40 31.86
C PRO A 22 -1.45 13.76 31.21
N GLU A 23 -1.31 13.78 29.88
CA GLU A 23 -1.44 15.00 29.08
C GLU A 23 -1.83 14.59 27.67
N ALA A 24 -3.15 14.67 27.39
CA ALA A 24 -3.68 14.54 26.05
C ALA A 24 -3.29 15.78 25.22
N ASN A 25 -2.00 15.94 24.88
CA ASN A 25 -1.55 16.98 23.97
C ASN A 25 -1.67 16.52 22.52
N TRP A 26 -2.90 16.24 22.08
CA TRP A 26 -3.11 15.61 20.78
C TRP A 26 -2.77 16.49 19.59
N PHE A 27 -2.89 17.82 19.64
CA PHE A 27 -2.46 18.72 18.55
C PHE A 27 -2.27 20.16 19.06
N GLY A 28 -1.59 20.34 20.20
CA GLY A 28 -1.32 21.66 20.76
C GLY A 28 0.12 22.08 20.49
N SER A 29 0.37 22.74 19.34
CA SER A 29 1.57 23.57 19.23
C SER A 29 1.37 24.75 20.18
N GLN A 30 2.31 24.91 21.11
CA GLN A 30 2.37 25.98 22.11
C GLN A 30 1.93 27.31 21.49
N VAL A 31 0.79 27.81 21.96
CA VAL A 31 0.15 29.01 21.45
C VAL A 31 0.98 30.20 21.93
N SER A 32 1.89 30.68 21.08
CA SER A 32 2.39 32.05 21.19
C SER A 32 1.26 32.96 20.71
N ASP A 33 0.79 33.85 21.58
CA ASP A 33 -0.26 34.82 21.31
C ASP A 33 0.08 35.68 20.08
N GLU A 34 -0.55 35.36 18.95
CA GLU A 34 -0.72 36.23 17.80
C GLU A 34 -2.17 36.03 17.31
N PRO A 35 -3.05 37.04 17.39
CA PRO A 35 -4.41 36.94 16.89
C PRO A 35 -4.40 37.04 15.36
N GLY A 36 -4.04 35.93 14.72
CA GLY A 36 -4.12 35.75 13.28
C GLY A 36 -4.70 34.38 12.98
N VAL A 37 -6.02 34.30 12.77
CA VAL A 37 -6.61 33.15 12.08
C VAL A 37 -5.87 33.06 10.75
N LYS A 38 -4.98 32.08 10.61
CA LYS A 38 -4.23 31.84 9.36
C LYS A 38 -5.25 31.42 8.33
N GLU A 39 -5.79 32.40 7.61
CA GLU A 39 -6.80 32.19 6.61
C GLU A 39 -6.25 31.18 5.60
N ARG A 40 -6.98 30.09 5.38
CA ARG A 40 -6.52 29.08 4.43
C ARG A 40 -6.42 29.74 3.06
N ARG A 41 -5.20 29.76 2.50
CA ARG A 41 -4.97 30.25 1.15
C ARG A 41 -5.99 29.62 0.20
N LYS A 42 -6.53 30.42 -0.72
CA LYS A 42 -7.39 29.88 -1.77
C LYS A 42 -6.55 29.00 -2.70
N TRP A 43 -7.11 27.85 -3.09
CA TRP A 43 -6.49 26.98 -4.08
C TRP A 43 -6.37 27.72 -5.41
N THR A 44 -5.24 27.51 -6.10
CA THR A 44 -5.03 28.02 -7.44
C THR A 44 -5.31 26.94 -8.47
N LEU A 45 -5.60 27.32 -9.72
CA LEU A 45 -5.73 26.36 -10.83
C LEU A 45 -4.47 25.49 -10.99
N THR A 46 -3.31 26.02 -10.66
CA THR A 46 -2.04 25.27 -10.66
C THR A 46 -2.03 24.21 -9.58
N ASP A 47 -2.51 24.53 -8.37
CA ASP A 47 -2.64 23.55 -7.29
C ASP A 47 -3.62 22.43 -7.67
N ASP A 48 -4.74 22.76 -8.31
CA ASP A 48 -5.72 21.77 -8.78
C ASP A 48 -5.12 20.83 -9.83
N LYS A 49 -4.36 21.38 -10.79
CA LYS A 49 -3.66 20.56 -11.80
C LYS A 49 -2.66 19.60 -11.15
N ILE A 50 -1.92 20.06 -10.14
CA ILE A 50 -0.97 19.23 -9.40
C ILE A 50 -1.72 18.13 -8.65
N LEU A 51 -2.80 18.46 -7.96
CA LEU A 51 -3.59 17.50 -7.19
C LEU A 51 -4.21 16.43 -8.09
N ILE A 52 -4.80 16.84 -9.21
CA ILE A 52 -5.38 15.92 -10.21
C ILE A 52 -4.28 15.02 -10.78
N GLY A 53 -3.11 15.60 -11.15
CA GLY A 53 -1.99 14.83 -11.67
C GLY A 53 -1.46 13.80 -10.67
N ALA A 54 -1.27 14.20 -9.41
CA ALA A 54 -0.86 13.30 -8.34
C ALA A 54 -1.89 12.18 -8.12
N TRP A 55 -3.19 12.50 -8.10
CA TRP A 55 -4.25 11.51 -7.93
C TRP A 55 -4.30 10.51 -9.08
N LEU A 56 -4.24 10.99 -10.33
CA LEU A 56 -4.21 10.11 -11.52
C LEU A 56 -2.98 9.19 -11.49
N ASN A 57 -1.82 9.72 -11.12
CA ASN A 57 -0.61 8.92 -10.99
C ASN A 57 -0.77 7.81 -9.93
N THR A 58 -1.33 8.12 -8.75
CA THR A 58 -1.59 7.08 -7.73
C THR A 58 -2.58 6.01 -8.20
N LYS A 59 -3.61 6.41 -8.97
CA LYS A 59 -4.59 5.48 -9.53
C LYS A 59 -3.96 4.56 -10.57
N GLU A 60 -3.09 5.09 -11.42
CA GLU A 60 -2.35 4.31 -12.41
C GLU A 60 -1.39 3.31 -11.73
N GLU A 61 -0.71 3.72 -10.67
CA GLU A 61 0.15 2.81 -9.91
C GLU A 61 -0.65 1.67 -9.25
N LEU A 62 -1.85 1.95 -8.75
CA LEU A 62 -2.72 0.92 -8.19
C LEU A 62 -3.14 -0.14 -9.23
N THR A 63 -3.48 0.29 -10.46
CA THR A 63 -3.87 -0.65 -11.52
C THR A 63 -2.69 -1.51 -11.97
N LYS A 64 -1.48 -0.94 -12.07
CA LYS A 64 -0.25 -1.70 -12.34
C LYS A 64 0.01 -2.74 -11.24
N LEU A 65 -0.11 -2.35 -9.96
CA LEU A 65 0.06 -3.27 -8.83
C LEU A 65 -0.98 -4.40 -8.85
N GLN A 66 -2.24 -4.11 -9.16
CA GLN A 66 -3.28 -5.14 -9.30
C GLN A 66 -2.93 -6.14 -10.40
N ALA A 67 -2.41 -5.69 -11.55
CA ALA A 67 -1.97 -6.57 -12.63
C ALA A 67 -0.77 -7.45 -12.21
N VAL A 68 0.21 -6.88 -11.50
CA VAL A 68 1.35 -7.64 -10.97
C VAL A 68 0.90 -8.68 -9.93
N LEU A 69 -0.05 -8.37 -9.05
CA LEU A 69 -0.59 -9.33 -8.08
C LEU A 69 -1.34 -10.47 -8.78
N GLY A 70 -2.17 -10.17 -9.77
CA GLY A 70 -2.88 -11.20 -10.55
C GLY A 70 -1.94 -12.11 -11.32
N THR A 71 -0.90 -11.56 -11.96
CA THR A 71 0.13 -12.37 -12.63
C THR A 71 0.93 -13.21 -11.64
N LYS A 72 1.26 -12.68 -10.45
CA LYS A 72 1.93 -13.42 -9.38
C LYS A 72 1.09 -14.61 -8.87
N GLU A 73 -0.22 -14.43 -8.70
CA GLU A 73 -1.14 -15.51 -8.33
C GLU A 73 -1.11 -16.62 -9.38
N ARG A 74 -1.25 -16.26 -10.67
CA ARG A 74 -1.17 -17.21 -11.79
C ARG A 74 0.16 -17.96 -11.79
N ILE A 75 1.29 -17.27 -11.67
CA ILE A 75 2.63 -17.88 -11.62
C ILE A 75 2.75 -18.85 -10.43
N SER A 76 2.20 -18.48 -9.27
CA SER A 76 2.26 -19.32 -8.07
C SER A 76 1.47 -20.63 -8.25
N ARG A 77 0.30 -20.56 -8.89
CA ARG A 77 -0.48 -21.76 -9.27
C ARG A 77 0.29 -22.66 -10.24
N HIS A 78 0.93 -22.07 -11.27
CA HIS A 78 1.74 -22.84 -12.23
C HIS A 78 2.91 -23.54 -11.53
N LYS A 79 3.65 -22.83 -10.68
CA LYS A 79 4.76 -23.41 -9.90
C LYS A 79 4.32 -24.54 -8.97
N LEU A 80 3.10 -24.46 -8.41
CA LEU A 80 2.55 -25.55 -7.62
C LEU A 80 2.24 -26.77 -8.50
N LEU A 81 1.64 -26.55 -9.68
CA LEU A 81 1.39 -27.62 -10.64
C LEU A 81 2.70 -28.30 -11.08
N ASP A 82 3.74 -27.53 -11.43
CA ASP A 82 5.04 -28.07 -11.82
C ASP A 82 5.62 -29.01 -10.74
N ARG A 83 5.51 -28.60 -9.46
CA ARG A 83 5.94 -29.43 -8.32
C ARG A 83 5.12 -30.73 -8.21
N LEU A 84 3.82 -30.68 -8.46
CA LEU A 84 2.96 -31.87 -8.46
C LEU A 84 3.25 -32.79 -9.65
N LEU A 85 3.66 -32.23 -10.79
CA LEU A 85 4.06 -33.00 -11.98
C LEU A 85 5.42 -33.68 -11.79
N ALA A 86 6.34 -33.06 -11.06
CA ALA A 86 7.68 -33.59 -10.80
C ALA A 86 7.71 -34.75 -9.79
N LYS A 87 6.62 -35.00 -9.04
CA LYS A 87 6.56 -36.13 -8.11
C LYS A 87 6.50 -37.45 -8.90
N THR A 88 7.49 -38.30 -8.65
CA THR A 88 7.62 -39.63 -9.29
C THR A 88 6.92 -40.75 -8.52
N GLU A 89 6.51 -40.47 -7.28
CA GLU A 89 5.69 -41.39 -6.46
C GLU A 89 4.20 -41.26 -6.82
N PRO A 90 3.40 -42.32 -6.61
CA PRO A 90 1.96 -42.24 -6.84
C PRO A 90 1.35 -41.15 -5.93
N LEU A 91 0.74 -40.15 -6.56
CA LEU A 91 0.06 -39.05 -5.87
C LEU A 91 -1.13 -39.58 -5.07
N SER A 92 -1.36 -39.01 -3.89
CA SER A 92 -2.59 -39.29 -3.15
C SER A 92 -3.83 -38.76 -3.88
N GLU A 93 -5.02 -39.29 -3.56
CA GLU A 93 -6.30 -38.88 -4.17
C GLU A 93 -6.58 -37.36 -4.05
N MET A 94 -6.18 -36.75 -2.94
CA MET A 94 -6.31 -35.30 -2.74
C MET A 94 -5.38 -34.52 -3.69
N GLU A 95 -4.15 -35.00 -3.88
CA GLU A 95 -3.17 -34.35 -4.75
C GLU A 95 -3.51 -34.53 -6.23
N THR A 96 -4.04 -35.69 -6.62
CA THR A 96 -4.55 -35.90 -7.99
C THR A 96 -5.72 -34.96 -8.27
N THR A 97 -6.64 -34.80 -7.33
CA THR A 97 -7.77 -33.85 -7.43
C THR A 97 -7.28 -32.42 -7.60
N LEU A 98 -6.33 -31.98 -6.75
CA LEU A 98 -5.75 -30.64 -6.83
C LEU A 98 -5.04 -30.40 -8.17
N LYS A 99 -4.27 -31.39 -8.64
CA LYS A 99 -3.58 -31.36 -9.94
C LYS A 99 -4.57 -31.20 -11.09
N LEU A 100 -5.65 -31.99 -11.12
CA LEU A 100 -6.69 -31.89 -12.16
C LEU A 100 -7.37 -30.53 -12.15
N LYS A 101 -7.68 -30.00 -10.97
CA LYS A 101 -8.27 -28.67 -10.83
C LYS A 101 -7.35 -27.56 -11.37
N LEU A 102 -6.07 -27.59 -11.00
CA LEU A 102 -5.07 -26.63 -11.50
C LEU A 102 -4.88 -26.72 -13.01
N MET A 103 -4.90 -27.93 -13.58
CA MET A 103 -4.85 -28.12 -15.04
C MET A 103 -6.07 -27.52 -15.73
N SER A 104 -7.27 -27.74 -15.18
CA SER A 104 -8.52 -27.18 -15.72
C SER A 104 -8.55 -25.64 -15.65
N GLU A 105 -8.11 -25.05 -14.53
CA GLU A 105 -8.03 -23.60 -14.36
C GLU A 105 -6.99 -22.91 -15.27
N MET A 106 -6.08 -23.69 -15.87
CA MET A 106 -5.03 -23.20 -16.76
C MET A 106 -5.36 -23.35 -18.25
N LEU A 107 -6.42 -24.09 -18.60
CA LEU A 107 -6.96 -24.24 -19.96
C LEU A 107 -7.99 -23.15 -20.27
#